data_AF-A0A101FQH8-F1
#
_entry.id   AF-A0A101FQH8-F1
#
_cell.length_a   1.000
_cell.length_b   1.000
_cell.length_c   1.000
_cell.angle_alpha   90.00
_cell.angle_beta   90.00
_cell.angle_gamma   90.00
#
_symmetry.space_group_name_H-M   'P 1'
#
loop_
_entity.id
_entity.type
_entity.pdbx_description
1 polymer ?
#
loop_
_entity_poly.entity_id
_entity_poly.type
_entity_poly.pdbx_seq_one_letter_code
_entity_poly.pdbx_strand_id
1 'polypeptide(L)' 'MAKVLREGTSYNQREVIEVLADFSSFKDRVEKKFKDLARELAGKANEHELWVNLYLISTDYAEEMLARAKKQEALVPKVS' A
#
# COMPACT_ATOMS: atom_id res chain seq x y z
N MET A 1 -5.98 -8.21 1.70
CA MET A 1 -5.71 -7.51 0.44
C MET A 1 -6.19 -6.10 0.66
N ALA A 2 -5.32 -5.09 0.59
CA ALA A 2 -5.77 -3.70 0.71
C ALA A 2 -6.74 -3.43 -0.44
N LYS A 3 -7.99 -3.07 -0.13
CA LYS A 3 -8.94 -2.64 -1.16
C LYS A 3 -8.53 -1.23 -1.58
N VAL A 4 -7.93 -1.09 -2.76
CA VAL A 4 -7.60 0.23 -3.32
C VAL A 4 -8.89 0.96 -3.62
N LEU A 5 -9.05 2.17 -3.05
CA LEU A 5 -10.18 3.05 -3.35
C LEU A 5 -10.01 3.59 -4.77
N ARG A 6 -10.87 3.14 -5.69
CA ARG A 6 -11.08 3.69 -7.03
C ARG A 6 -11.98 4.92 -7.01
N GLU A 7 -11.59 5.94 -7.76
CA GLU A 7 -12.43 7.12 -8.02
C GLU A 7 -13.78 6.73 -8.64
N GLY A 8 -14.83 7.50 -8.33
CA GLY A 8 -16.18 7.27 -8.87
C GLY A 8 -16.96 6.09 -8.27
N THR A 9 -16.41 5.45 -7.23
CA THR A 9 -17.07 4.33 -6.55
C THR A 9 -17.57 4.77 -5.17
N SER A 10 -18.81 4.43 -4.82
CA SER A 10 -19.34 4.67 -3.48
C SER A 10 -18.83 3.61 -2.52
N TYR A 11 -18.13 4.05 -1.47
CA TYR A 11 -17.67 3.17 -0.39
C TYR A 11 -18.61 3.25 0.79
N ASN A 12 -18.89 2.10 1.41
CA ASN A 12 -19.58 2.12 2.69
C ASN A 12 -18.61 2.58 3.80
N GLN A 13 -19.15 3.04 4.95
CA GLN A 13 -18.34 3.55 6.05
C GLN A 13 -17.28 2.56 6.53
N ARG A 14 -17.59 1.27 6.53
CA ARG A 14 -16.66 0.22 6.94
C ARG A 14 -15.46 0.12 6.01
N GLU A 15 -15.68 0.17 4.69
CA GLU A 15 -14.59 0.12 3.70
C GLU A 15 -13.66 1.32 3.82
N VAL A 16 -14.20 2.51 4.09
CA VAL A 16 -13.38 3.70 4.35
C VAL A 16 -12.53 3.53 5.62
N ILE A 17 -13.12 3.01 6.70
CA ILE A 17 -12.40 2.76 7.96
C ILE A 17 -11.28 1.73 7.76
N GLU A 18 -11.54 0.65 7.03
CA GLU A 18 -10.54 -0.39 6.74
C GLU A 18 -9.32 0.20 6.01
N VAL A 19 -9.54 1.05 5.01
CA VAL A 19 -8.44 1.70 4.27
C VAL A 19 -7.64 2.67 5.16
N LEU A 20 -8.31 3.45 6.00
CA LEU A 20 -7.63 4.35 6.93
C LEU A 20 -6.82 3.57 7.98
N ALA A 21 -7.32 2.43 8.46
CA ALA A 21 -6.60 1.57 9.37
C ALA A 21 -5.36 0.93 8.72
N ASP A 22 -5.48 0.49 7.47
CA ASP A 22 -4.37 -0.03 6.67
C ASP A 22 -3.29 1.05 6.42
N PHE A 23 -3.72 2.27 6.07
CA PHE A 23 -2.85 3.42 5.89
C PHE A 23 -2.10 3.79 7.18
N SER A 24 -2.81 3.86 8.32
CA SER A 24 -2.18 4.12 9.63
C SER A 24 -1.14 3.05 9.95
N SER A 25 -1.50 1.78 9.77
CA SER A 25 -0.59 0.65 10.02
C SER A 25 0.63 0.66 9.09
N PHE A 26 0.46 1.14 7.86
CA PHE A 26 1.55 1.36 6.92
C PHE A 26 2.52 2.42 7.41
N LYS A 27 2.03 3.60 7.84
CA LYS A 27 2.87 4.68 8.39
C LYS A 27 3.71 4.17 9.56
N ASP A 28 3.10 3.48 10.53
CA ASP A 28 3.82 2.89 11.68
C ASP A 28 4.97 1.97 11.26
N ARG A 29 4.76 1.16 10.20
CA ARG A 29 5.80 0.25 9.69
C ARG A 29 6.92 1.03 8.99
N VAL A 30 6.58 2.07 8.23
CA VAL A 30 7.57 2.93 7.58
C VAL A 30 8.41 3.65 8.63
N GLU A 31 7.80 4.23 9.65
CA GLU A 31 8.51 4.90 10.74
C GLU A 31 9.45 3.95 11.50
N LYS A 32 9.03 2.69 11.71
CA LYS A 32 9.87 1.68 12.39
C LYS A 32 11.05 1.20 11.54
N LYS A 33 10.82 0.95 10.24
CA LYS A 33 11.79 0.27 9.36
C LYS A 33 12.61 1.21 8.47
N PHE A 34 12.06 2.36 8.10
CA PHE A 34 12.63 3.33 7.17
C PHE A 34 12.74 4.70 7.83
N LYS A 35 13.49 4.76 8.93
CA LYS A 35 13.59 5.93 9.81
C LYS A 35 14.04 7.20 9.08
N ASP A 36 14.99 7.08 8.16
CA ASP A 36 15.51 8.23 7.41
C ASP A 36 14.45 8.78 6.44
N LEU A 37 13.76 7.90 5.70
CA LEU A 37 12.63 8.28 4.87
C LEU A 37 11.52 8.95 5.69
N ALA A 38 11.15 8.38 6.84
CA ALA A 38 10.13 8.96 7.70
C ALA A 38 10.51 10.37 8.19
N ARG A 39 11.78 10.59 8.54
CA ARG A 39 12.30 11.92 8.90
C ARG A 39 12.26 12.90 7.73
N GLU A 40 12.54 12.44 6.51
CA GLU A 40 12.46 13.30 5.32
C GLU A 40 11.03 13.74 4.99
N LEU A 41 10.02 12.96 5.38
CA LEU A 41 8.61 13.32 5.20
C LEU A 41 8.11 14.28 6.28
N ALA A 42 8.60 14.12 7.50
CA ALA A 42 8.15 14.87 8.67
C ALA A 42 8.42 16.39 8.55
N GLY A 43 7.42 17.21 8.88
CA GLY A 43 7.56 18.67 8.96
C GLY A 43 7.49 19.38 7.61
N LYS A 44 7.26 18.67 6.52
CA LYS A 44 7.00 19.27 5.21
C LYS A 44 5.57 19.81 5.15
N ALA A 45 5.39 20.94 4.47
CA ALA A 45 4.06 21.55 4.28
C ALA A 45 3.05 20.62 3.59
N ASN A 46 3.54 19.68 2.77
CA ASN A 46 2.77 18.66 2.06
C ASN A 46 2.95 17.25 2.64
N GLU A 47 3.31 17.12 3.92
CA GLU A 47 3.58 15.82 4.57
C GLU A 47 2.46 14.80 4.34
N HIS A 48 1.19 15.20 4.50
CA HIS A 48 0.05 14.31 4.31
C HIS A 48 0.01 13.73 2.88
N GLU A 49 0.16 14.58 1.87
CA GLU A 49 0.13 14.18 0.46
C GLU A 49 1.30 13.24 0.13
N LEU A 50 2.48 13.51 0.67
CA LEU A 50 3.64 12.63 0.50
C LEU A 50 3.40 11.24 1.09
N TRP A 51 2.78 11.15 2.27
CA TRP A 51 2.43 9.87 2.87
C TRP A 51 1.40 9.10 2.05
N VAL A 52 0.36 9.79 1.56
CA VAL A 52 -0.65 9.18 0.69
C VAL A 52 -0.01 8.66 -0.59
N ASN A 53 0.79 9.48 -1.27
CA ASN A 53 1.49 9.09 -2.50
C ASN A 53 2.41 7.89 -2.27
N LEU A 54 3.18 7.89 -1.18
CA LEU A 54 4.05 6.78 -0.82
C LEU A 54 3.24 5.48 -0.59
N TYR A 55 2.11 5.58 0.10
CA TYR A 55 1.23 4.44 0.34
C TYR A 55 0.66 3.86 -0.97
N LEU A 56 0.17 4.72 -1.87
CA LEU A 56 -0.39 4.30 -3.15
C LEU A 56 0.66 3.61 -4.03
N ILE A 57 1.81 4.23 -4.23
CA ILE A 57 2.90 3.65 -5.05
C ILE A 57 3.39 2.32 -4.46
N SER A 58 3.51 2.24 -3.13
CA SER A 58 3.93 1.01 -2.46
C SER A 58 2.90 -0.11 -2.61
N THR A 59 1.61 0.25 -2.60
CA THR A 59 0.51 -0.70 -2.78
C THR A 59 0.49 -1.22 -4.22
N ASP A 60 0.58 -0.33 -5.20
CA ASP A 60 0.65 -0.69 -6.62
C ASP A 60 1.85 -1.62 -6.90
N TYR A 61 3.03 -1.28 -6.36
CA TYR A 61 4.22 -2.11 -6.49
C TYR A 61 4.02 -3.50 -5.86
N ALA A 62 3.44 -3.57 -4.66
CA ALA A 62 3.18 -4.84 -3.99
C ALA A 62 2.19 -5.71 -4.78
N GLU A 63 1.15 -5.10 -5.36
CA GLU A 63 0.21 -5.80 -6.23
C GLU A 63 0.88 -6.32 -7.51
N GLU A 64 1.74 -5.51 -8.13
CA GLU A 64 2.50 -5.94 -9.31
C GLU A 64 3.43 -7.13 -8.99
N MET A 65 4.13 -7.08 -7.85
CA MET A 65 5.01 -8.18 -7.43
C MET A 65 4.22 -9.46 -7.15
N LEU A 66 3.03 -9.34 -6.53
CA LEU A 66 2.15 -10.49 -6.32
C LEU A 66 1.61 -11.05 -7.65
N ALA A 67 1.26 -10.19 -8.60
CA ALA A 67 0.81 -10.61 -9.93
C ALA A 67 1.93 -11.33 -10.70
N ARG A 68 3.18 -10.84 -10.61
CA ARG A 68 4.36 -11.51 -11.17
C ARG A 68 4.61 -12.87 -10.52
N ALA A 69 4.54 -12.96 -9.19
CA ALA A 69 4.72 -14.22 -8.46
C ALA A 69 3.68 -15.29 -8.87
N LYS A 70 2.40 -14.90 -8.96
CA LYS A 70 1.32 -15.81 -9.42
C LYS A 70 1.53 -16.31 -10.85
N LYS A 71 2.02 -15.45 -11.75
CA LYS A 71 2.37 -15.86 -13.13
C LYS A 71 3.52 -16.86 -13.15
N GLN A 72 4.50 -16.71 -12.25
CA GLN A 72 5.63 -17.62 -12.15
C GLN A 72 5.23 -18.98 -11.57
N GLU A 73 4.36 -19.01 -10.55
CA GLU A 73 3.81 -20.27 -10.01
C GLU A 73 2.96 -21.04 -11.02
N ALA A 74 2.25 -20.35 -11.93
CA ALA A 74 1.49 -20.98 -13.00
C ALA A 74 2.36 -21.64 -14.09
N LEU A 75 3.65 -21.27 -14.19
CA LEU A 75 4.60 -21.80 -15.17
C LEU A 75 5.43 -22.97 -14.65
N VAL A 76 5.40 -23.26 -13.35
CA VAL A 76 6.02 -24.46 -12.78
C VAL A 76 5.02 -25.62 -12.92
N PRO A 77 5.24 -26.59 -13.84
CA PRO A 77 4.34 -27.72 -13.95
C PRO A 77 4.38 -28.50 -12.64
N LYS A 78 3.21 -28.75 -12.04
CA LYS A 78 3.07 -29.75 -10.99
C LYS A 78 3.44 -31.09 -11.62
N VAL A 79 4.64 -31.58 -11.35
CA VAL A 79 5.07 -32.92 -11.76
C VAL A 79 4.21 -33.90 -10.96
N SER A 80 3.34 -34.62 -11.68
CA SER A 80 2.54 -35.75 -11.17
C SER A 80 3.32 -37.04 -11.21
#